data_AF-A0A0N1MU28-F1
#
_entry.id   AF-A0A0N1MU28-F1
#
_cell.length_a   1.000
_cell.length_b   1.000
_cell.length_c   1.000
_cell.angle_alpha   90.00
_cell.angle_beta   90.00
_cell.angle_gamma   90.00
#
_symmetry.space_group_name_H-M   'P 1'
#
loop_
_entity.id
_entity.type
_entity.pdbx_description
1 polymer ?
#
loop_
_entity_poly.entity_id
_entity_poly.type
_entity_poly.pdbx_seq_one_letter_code
_entity_poly.pdbx_strand_id
1 'polypeptide(L)'
;MDQWVPATDFIAADVVRWTEGIYDRRRRGKALRIGERLIAAEVIERGKDGWVKLLVRACTITKDEYAGRPIILLKAGESIKRGEKTILRGKPQRLLWNDETARTAVANGSSRGSRYISKEDDKS
;
A
#
# COMPACT_ATOMS: atom_id res chain seq x y z
N MET A 1 19.42 -8.89 7.27
CA MET A 1 19.16 -7.52 6.79
C MET A 1 17.96 -7.61 5.86
N ASP A 2 16.97 -6.74 6.03
CA ASP A 2 15.73 -6.80 5.26
C ASP A 2 15.98 -6.47 3.79
N GLN A 3 15.75 -7.45 2.89
CA GLN A 3 16.01 -7.30 1.46
C GLN A 3 14.75 -6.83 0.72
N TRP A 4 14.85 -5.69 0.04
CA TRP A 4 13.79 -5.15 -0.80
C TRP A 4 14.06 -5.44 -2.27
N VAL A 5 13.10 -6.06 -2.95
CA VAL A 5 13.20 -6.39 -4.38
C VAL A 5 12.17 -5.60 -5.19
N PRO A 6 12.49 -5.16 -6.43
CA PRO A 6 11.50 -4.55 -7.31
C PRO A 6 10.26 -5.42 -7.47
N ALA A 7 9.09 -4.79 -7.45
CA ALA A 7 7.81 -5.47 -7.58
C ALA A 7 7.05 -4.94 -8.80
N THR A 8 6.73 -5.82 -9.75
CA THR A 8 5.77 -5.52 -10.83
C THR A 8 4.33 -5.85 -10.44
N ASP A 9 4.18 -6.67 -9.39
CA ASP A 9 2.90 -7.04 -8.78
C ASP A 9 3.12 -7.37 -7.29
N PHE A 10 2.04 -7.39 -6.51
CA PHE A 10 2.05 -7.69 -5.07
C PHE A 10 0.76 -8.36 -4.64
N ILE A 11 0.81 -9.16 -3.58
CA ILE A 11 -0.33 -9.94 -3.08
C ILE A 11 -0.67 -9.55 -1.64
N ALA A 12 -1.80 -10.05 -1.12
CA ALA A 12 -2.07 -9.97 0.32
C ALA A 12 -0.92 -10.60 1.12
N ALA A 13 -0.64 -10.04 2.29
CA ALA A 13 0.51 -10.33 3.16
C ALA A 13 1.89 -9.85 2.66
N ASP A 14 2.03 -9.34 1.42
CA ASP A 14 3.27 -8.65 1.05
C ASP A 14 3.43 -7.37 1.89
N VAL A 15 4.65 -7.11 2.35
CA VAL A 15 5.04 -5.77 2.78
C VAL A 15 5.64 -5.07 1.57
N VAL A 16 4.98 -4.01 1.10
CA VAL A 16 5.41 -3.22 -0.05
C VAL A 16 5.82 -1.83 0.36
N ARG A 17 6.79 -1.26 -0.35
CA ARG A 17 7.13 0.15 -0.26
C ARG A 17 7.09 0.83 -1.62
N TRP A 18 6.58 2.06 -1.67
CA TRP A 18 6.49 2.86 -2.90
C TRP A 18 6.61 4.34 -2.57
N THR A 19 7.00 5.14 -3.57
CA THR A 19 7.01 6.60 -3.46
C THR A 19 5.71 7.17 -4.02
N GLU A 20 5.06 8.06 -3.28
CA GLU A 20 3.91 8.81 -3.78
C GLU A 20 4.04 10.32 -3.51
N GLY A 21 3.48 11.12 -4.42
CA GLY A 21 3.37 12.57 -4.23
C GLY A 21 2.33 12.92 -3.18
N ILE A 22 2.63 13.96 -2.40
CA ILE A 22 1.74 14.54 -1.41
C ILE A 22 1.11 15.77 -2.04
N TYR A 23 -0.21 15.89 -1.95
CA TYR A 23 -0.96 16.95 -2.59
C TYR A 23 -1.84 17.70 -1.59
N ASP A 24 -1.72 19.03 -1.56
CA ASP A 24 -2.62 19.93 -0.85
C ASP A 24 -3.89 20.17 -1.68
N ARG A 25 -5.05 19.87 -1.08
CA ARG A 25 -6.35 20.12 -1.71
C ARG A 25 -6.74 21.57 -1.49
N ARG A 26 -6.48 22.40 -2.50
CA ARG A 26 -6.88 23.81 -2.50
C ARG A 26 -8.40 23.95 -2.63
N ARG A 27 -8.98 24.95 -1.94
CA ARG A 27 -10.42 25.29 -2.05
C ARG A 27 -10.82 25.72 -3.47
N ARG A 28 -9.88 26.25 -4.25
CA ARG A 28 -10.04 26.62 -5.67
C ARG A 28 -8.79 26.20 -6.46
N GLY A 29 -8.99 25.71 -7.68
CA GLY A 29 -7.92 25.31 -8.59
C GLY A 29 -7.47 23.85 -8.44
N LYS A 30 -6.40 23.49 -9.17
CA LYS A 30 -5.82 22.14 -9.14
C LYS A 30 -5.10 21.89 -7.80
N ALA A 31 -5.08 20.63 -7.37
CA ALA A 31 -4.30 20.21 -6.20
C ALA A 31 -2.82 20.55 -6.41
N LEU A 32 -2.19 21.10 -5.38
CA LEU A 32 -0.78 21.47 -5.42
C LEU A 32 0.04 20.32 -4.88
N ARG A 33 1.06 19.88 -5.61
CA ARG A 33 2.05 18.97 -5.06
C ARG A 33 2.88 19.72 -4.01
N ILE A 34 2.93 19.19 -2.79
CA ILE A 34 3.64 19.78 -1.65
C ILE A 34 4.77 18.89 -1.13
N GLY A 35 5.05 17.78 -1.81
CA GLY A 35 6.15 16.90 -1.45
C GLY A 35 5.99 15.48 -2.00
N GLU A 36 6.83 14.60 -1.47
CA GLU A 36 6.88 13.17 -1.74
C GLU A 36 7.13 12.41 -0.45
N ARG A 37 6.54 11.21 -0.35
CA ARG A 37 6.81 10.27 0.74
C ARG A 37 7.07 8.88 0.20
N LEU A 38 7.97 8.18 0.88
CA LEU A 38 8.13 6.74 0.81
C LEU A 38 7.24 6.12 1.89
N ILE A 39 6.33 5.26 1.48
CA ILE A 39 5.46 4.50 2.38
C ILE A 39 5.93 3.05 2.34
N ALA A 40 6.03 2.40 3.49
CA ALA A 40 6.06 0.94 3.61
C ALA A 40 4.78 0.48 4.31
N ALA A 41 4.07 -0.48 3.74
CA ALA A 41 2.82 -0.98 4.27
C ALA A 41 2.61 -2.46 3.94
N GLU A 42 1.93 -3.17 4.83
CA GLU A 42 1.44 -4.52 4.58
C GLU A 42 0.17 -4.47 3.75
N VAL A 43 0.07 -5.31 2.73
CA VAL A 43 -1.12 -5.47 1.90
C VAL A 43 -2.11 -6.36 2.64
N ILE A 44 -3.22 -5.76 3.07
CA ILE A 44 -4.30 -6.51 3.73
C ILE A 44 -5.22 -7.16 2.69
N GLU A 45 -5.60 -6.39 1.66
CA GLU A 45 -6.53 -6.86 0.64
C GLU A 45 -6.32 -6.10 -0.68
N ARG A 46 -6.40 -6.81 -1.80
CA ARG A 46 -6.55 -6.22 -3.14
C ARG A 46 -8.00 -6.39 -3.60
N GLY A 47 -8.72 -5.28 -3.65
CA GLY A 47 -10.10 -5.25 -4.14
C GLY A 47 -10.15 -5.34 -5.67
N LYS A 48 -11.22 -5.96 -6.19
CA LYS A 48 -11.51 -6.01 -7.63
C LYS A 48 -11.85 -4.63 -8.23
N ASP A 49 -12.09 -3.64 -7.36
CA ASP A 49 -12.36 -2.24 -7.70
C ASP A 49 -11.07 -1.44 -8.04
N GLY A 50 -9.91 -2.09 -8.06
CA GLY A 50 -8.61 -1.46 -8.32
C GLY A 50 -8.06 -0.70 -7.11
N TRP A 51 -8.60 -0.94 -5.92
CA TRP A 51 -8.11 -0.37 -4.68
C TRP A 51 -7.51 -1.43 -3.76
N VAL A 52 -6.52 -1.01 -2.98
CA VAL A 52 -5.76 -1.85 -2.06
C VAL A 52 -5.95 -1.32 -0.65
N LYS A 53 -6.34 -2.20 0.27
CA LYS A 53 -6.34 -1.92 1.72
C LYS A 53 -4.97 -2.28 2.27
N LEU A 54 -4.40 -1.37 3.04
CA LEU A 54 -3.01 -1.42 3.48
C LEU A 54 -2.92 -1.07 4.97
N LEU A 55 -2.00 -1.70 5.68
CA LEU A 55 -1.62 -1.33 7.04
C LEU A 55 -0.23 -0.70 7.03
N VAL A 56 -0.15 0.58 7.37
CA VAL A 56 1.11 1.34 7.32
C VAL A 56 2.10 0.79 8.35
N ARG A 57 3.32 0.54 7.90
CA ARG A 57 4.46 0.13 8.75
C ARG A 57 5.45 1.26 8.94
N ALA A 58 5.71 2.05 7.88
CA ALA A 58 6.54 3.24 7.97
C ALA A 58 6.14 4.27 6.91
N CYS A 59 6.44 5.54 7.19
CA CYS A 59 6.25 6.65 6.27
C CYS A 59 7.37 7.68 6.47
N THR A 60 8.07 8.03 5.40
CA THR A 60 9.18 8.99 5.44
C THR A 60 9.00 10.01 4.33
N ILE A 61 9.17 11.30 4.64
CA ILE A 61 9.19 12.35 3.61
C ILE A 61 10.50 12.25 2.84
N THR A 62 10.43 12.05 1.52
CA THR A 62 11.61 11.91 0.65
C THR A 62 11.95 13.17 -0.11
N LYS A 63 10.95 14.02 -0.33
CA LYS A 63 11.13 15.35 -0.91
C LYS A 63 10.14 16.28 -0.26
N ASP A 64 10.64 17.34 0.36
CA ASP A 64 9.80 18.40 0.87
C ASP A 64 9.69 19.50 -0.20
N GLU A 65 8.49 19.72 -0.75
CA GLU A 65 8.20 20.80 -1.69
C GLU A 65 7.25 21.78 -1.00
N TYR A 66 7.85 22.49 -0.06
CA TYR A 66 7.23 23.43 0.86
C TYR A 66 6.44 24.56 0.17
N ALA A 67 5.35 24.96 0.81
CA ALA A 67 4.75 26.29 0.68
C ALA A 67 4.30 26.83 2.06
N GLY A 68 5.01 26.46 3.14
CA GLY A 68 4.55 26.69 4.52
C GLY A 68 3.39 25.78 4.94
N ARG A 69 3.16 24.68 4.22
CA ARG A 69 2.04 23.77 4.45
C ARG A 69 2.48 22.59 5.32
N PRO A 70 1.71 22.23 6.35
CA PRO A 70 2.01 21.05 7.15
C PRO A 70 1.82 19.78 6.31
N ILE A 71 2.84 18.93 6.27
CA ILE A 71 2.76 17.60 5.64
C ILE A 71 2.34 16.59 6.71
N ILE A 72 1.22 15.90 6.48
CA ILE A 72 0.73 14.86 7.39
C ILE A 72 1.40 13.53 7.03
N LEU A 73 2.21 13.03 7.96
CA LEU A 73 2.78 11.69 7.91
C LEU A 73 1.70 10.65 8.24
N LEU A 74 1.76 9.52 7.54
CA LEU A 74 0.95 8.36 7.89
C LEU A 74 1.57 7.67 9.10
N LYS A 75 0.74 7.31 10.08
CA LYS A 75 1.22 6.68 11.31
C LYS A 75 1.41 5.18 11.09
N ALA A 76 2.43 4.60 11.73
CA ALA A 76 2.52 3.15 11.82
C ALA A 76 1.27 2.59 12.52
N GLY A 77 0.70 1.50 11.99
CA GLY A 77 -0.57 0.94 12.43
C GLY A 77 -1.82 1.58 11.82
N GLU A 78 -1.68 2.65 11.02
CA GLU A 78 -2.81 3.26 10.32
C GLU A 78 -3.26 2.40 9.12
N SER A 79 -4.56 2.12 9.04
CA SER A 79 -5.16 1.48 7.87
C SER A 79 -5.48 2.52 6.79
N ILE A 80 -4.92 2.36 5.59
CA ILE A 80 -5.14 3.26 4.45
C ILE A 80 -5.70 2.50 3.24
N LYS A 81 -6.40 3.24 2.36
CA LYS A 81 -6.82 2.75 1.04
C LYS A 81 -6.05 3.50 -0.05
N ARG A 82 -5.44 2.80 -1.00
CA ARG A 82 -4.72 3.40 -2.14
C ARG A 82 -5.11 2.71 -3.43
N GLY A 83 -5.20 3.47 -4.52
CA GLY A 83 -5.43 2.88 -5.84
C GLY A 83 -4.22 2.06 -6.25
N GLU A 84 -4.44 0.86 -6.78
CA GLU A 84 -3.38 -0.04 -7.23
C GLU A 84 -2.43 0.67 -8.21
N LYS A 85 -2.99 1.42 -9.16
CA LYS A 85 -2.24 2.23 -10.12
C LYS A 85 -1.31 3.26 -9.46
N THR A 86 -1.69 3.81 -8.30
CA THR A 86 -0.84 4.75 -7.56
C THR A 86 0.39 4.06 -7.01
N ILE A 87 0.21 2.86 -6.44
CA ILE A 87 1.29 2.04 -5.89
C ILE A 87 2.24 1.62 -7.02
N LEU A 88 1.71 1.06 -8.11
CA LEU A 88 2.48 0.60 -9.26
C LEU A 88 3.26 1.75 -9.94
N ARG A 89 2.64 2.92 -10.12
CA ARG A 89 3.32 4.11 -10.65
C ARG A 89 4.43 4.60 -9.71
N GLY A 90 4.29 4.36 -8.42
CA GLY A 90 5.30 4.65 -7.39
C GLY A 90 6.51 3.73 -7.40
N LYS A 91 6.65 2.85 -8.42
CA LYS A 91 7.75 1.88 -8.60
C LYS A 91 7.96 1.04 -7.34
N PRO A 92 6.97 0.21 -6.96
CA PRO A 92 6.99 -0.46 -5.68
C PRO A 92 8.14 -1.46 -5.60
N GLN A 93 8.61 -1.65 -4.38
CA GLN A 93 9.46 -2.76 -4.00
C GLN A 93 8.71 -3.56 -2.94
N ARG A 94 8.90 -4.87 -2.91
CA ARG A 94 8.39 -5.73 -1.85
C ARG A 94 9.53 -6.22 -0.99
N LEU A 95 9.24 -6.43 0.29
CA LEU A 95 10.14 -7.14 1.17
C LEU A 95 10.19 -8.61 0.71
N LEU A 96 11.39 -9.16 0.59
CA LEU A 96 11.59 -10.56 0.25
C LEU A 96 11.04 -11.43 1.39
N TRP A 97 10.23 -12.44 1.05
CA TRP A 97 9.75 -13.38 2.05
C TRP A 97 10.90 -14.31 2.44
N ASN A 98 10.88 -14.78 3.69
CA ASN A 98 11.80 -15.82 4.13
C ASN A 98 11.60 -17.13 3.36
N ASP A 99 10.38 -17.40 2.91
CA ASP A 99 10.02 -18.52 2.02
C ASP A 99 9.26 -18.01 0.78
N GLU A 100 9.99 -17.84 -0.32
CA GLU A 100 9.42 -17.42 -1.61
C GLU A 100 8.59 -18.53 -2.29
N THR A 101 8.79 -19.80 -1.90
CA THR A 101 7.95 -20.91 -2.39
C THR A 101 6.54 -20.79 -1.80
N ALA A 102 6.44 -20.48 -0.50
CA ALA A 102 5.17 -20.19 0.15
C ALA A 102 4.48 -18.96 -0.48
N ARG A 103 5.24 -17.88 -0.73
CA ARG A 103 4.70 -16.70 -1.43
C ARG A 103 4.13 -17.06 -2.79
N THR A 104 4.85 -17.86 -3.57
CA THR A 104 4.42 -18.32 -4.90
C THR A 104 3.15 -19.16 -4.82
N ALA A 105 3.03 -20.05 -3.82
CA ALA A 105 1.82 -20.82 -3.60
C ALA A 105 0.62 -19.92 -3.28
N VAL A 106 0.79 -18.88 -2.45
CA VAL A 106 -0.28 -17.90 -2.16
C VAL A 106 -0.64 -17.09 -3.40
N ALA A 107 0.35 -16.63 -4.18
CA ALA A 107 0.10 -15.89 -5.42
C ALA A 107 -0.72 -16.72 -6.41
N ASN A 108 -0.34 -17.99 -6.62
CA ASN A 108 -1.05 -18.91 -7.51
C ASN A 108 -2.44 -19.28 -6.96
N GLY A 109 -2.53 -19.49 -5.64
CA GLY A 109 -3.76 -19.79 -4.92
C GLY A 109 -4.76 -18.63 -4.90
N SER A 110 -4.31 -17.38 -4.95
CA SER A 110 -5.17 -16.19 -4.93
C SER A 110 -6.04 -16.04 -6.19
N SER A 111 -5.73 -16.76 -7.27
CA SER A 111 -6.62 -16.89 -8.45
C SER A 111 -7.88 -17.71 -8.15
N ARG A 112 -7.86 -18.54 -7.09
CA ARG A 112 -9.01 -19.26 -6.56
C ARG A 112 -9.56 -18.46 -5.38
N GLY A 113 -10.59 -17.66 -5.61
CA GLY A 113 -11.22 -16.83 -4.58
C GLY A 113 -11.32 -17.54 -3.23
N SER A 114 -10.82 -16.87 -2.19
CA SER A 114 -10.80 -17.41 -0.82
C SER A 114 -12.21 -17.87 -0.44
N ARG A 115 -12.35 -19.17 -0.21
CA ARG A 115 -13.61 -19.82 0.21
C ARG A 115 -13.88 -19.71 1.72
N TYR A 116 -13.03 -18.99 2.46
CA TYR A 116 -13.02 -19.03 3.93
C TYR A 116 -13.67 -17.82 4.62
N ILE A 117 -14.59 -17.12 3.96
CA ILE A 117 -15.48 -16.17 4.64
C ILE A 117 -16.93 -16.61 4.43
N SER A 118 -17.32 -17.72 5.05
CA SER A 118 -18.68 -17.89 5.53
C SER A 118 -18.72 -17.32 6.94
N LYS A 119 -19.31 -16.13 7.08
CA LYS A 119 -19.85 -15.73 8.39
C LYS A 119 -21.02 -16.66 8.68
N GLU A 120 -20.75 -17.73 9.42
CA GLU A 120 -21.76 -18.23 10.33
C GLU A 120 -21.88 -17.24 11.50
N ASP A 121 -23.08 -17.23 12.08
CA ASP A 121 -23.56 -16.47 13.23
C ASP A 121 -24.05 -15.05 12.96
N ASP A 122 -25.35 -14.97 12.64
CA ASP A 122 -26.24 -14.26 13.57
C ASP A 122 -27.59 -15.00 13.66
N LYS A 123 -27.70 -15.85 14.68
CA LYS A 123 -28.99 -16.23 15.25
C LYS A 123 -29.32 -15.16 16.29
N SER A 124 -30.40 -14.41 16.07
CA SER A 124 -31.44 -14.25 17.07
C SER A 124 -32.75 -13.75 16.46
#